data_AF-R1F033-F1
#
_entry.id   AF-R1F033-F1
#
_cell.length_a   1.000
_cell.length_b   1.000
_cell.length_c   1.000
_cell.angle_alpha   90.00
_cell.angle_beta   90.00
_cell.angle_gamma   90.00
#
_symmetry.space_group_name_H-M   'P 1'
#
loop_
_entity.id
_entity.type
_entity.pdbx_description
1 polymer ?
#
loop_
_entity_poly.entity_id
_entity_poly.type
_entity_poly.pdbx_seq_one_letter_code
_entity_poly.pdbx_strand_id
1 'polypeptide(L)'
;MYLAYVIEVEMEMGAEVVAAVRKNSTEGSASAGPAPKRQRLAAPSGGSGSAAHVPAAAPPSDAERLADLCAEAENRQAAADAGALEAIVAALQAHPQVAVVQQGGGIELIVAAMQAHPQVARVQGIGCLAMVNVCSGSDAAAFARKHRTADAGGIELAVAALQAHPQVAGVQEIGCLAMGNVCAGTDAAALARKQRAADAGGIEAIVAALQAHPQVADVQQRGCRAMANVCLGTDAAAFARKQRTAGAGGIEVAVAALRAHPQHAGVQQDGCGALFDVCYGSDVGHVAARARRQRAVITGAPEAVAGAMQAHPGDAAVQRQGQRLRDLLA
;
A
#
# COMPACT_ATOMS: atom_id res chain seq x y z
N MET A 1 2.05 18.67 29.70
CA MET A 1 3.51 18.78 29.50
C MET A 1 3.95 17.47 28.85
N TYR A 2 4.53 17.58 27.66
CA TYR A 2 4.74 16.56 26.62
C TYR A 2 3.54 16.22 25.73
N LEU A 3 3.80 16.19 24.41
CA LEU A 3 2.93 15.88 23.25
C LEU A 3 2.11 16.98 22.52
N ALA A 4 2.39 18.28 22.70
CA ALA A 4 1.66 19.33 21.96
C ALA A 4 2.46 20.12 20.89
N TYR A 5 3.80 20.13 20.92
CA TYR A 5 4.55 21.16 20.19
C TYR A 5 5.08 20.79 18.79
N VAL A 6 4.78 19.60 18.25
CA VAL A 6 5.16 19.21 16.86
C VAL A 6 3.94 18.92 15.98
N ILE A 7 2.71 19.11 16.50
CA ILE A 7 1.47 19.05 15.72
C ILE A 7 0.91 20.47 15.46
N GLU A 8 1.35 21.49 16.19
CA GLU A 8 0.80 22.85 16.07
C GLU A 8 1.33 23.67 14.88
N VAL A 9 2.38 23.24 14.17
CA VAL A 9 2.83 23.93 12.94
C VAL A 9 2.13 23.40 11.66
N GLU A 10 1.57 22.19 11.69
CA GLU A 10 0.82 21.62 10.54
C GLU A 10 -0.70 21.80 10.63
N MET A 11 -1.25 22.22 11.79
CA MET A 11 -2.70 22.44 11.93
C MET A 11 -3.19 23.85 11.56
N GLU A 12 -2.32 24.86 11.44
CA GLU A 12 -2.77 26.23 11.12
C GLU A 12 -3.03 26.46 9.63
N MET A 13 -2.37 25.76 8.70
CA MET A 13 -2.68 25.88 7.26
C MET A 13 -3.87 25.03 6.81
N GLY A 14 -4.22 23.98 7.55
CA GLY A 14 -5.37 23.11 7.25
C GLY A 14 -6.72 23.66 7.74
N ALA A 15 -6.73 24.50 8.77
CA ALA A 15 -7.97 24.97 9.39
C ALA A 15 -8.71 25.99 8.52
N GLU A 16 -8.01 26.89 7.82
CA GLU A 16 -8.65 27.91 6.97
C GLU A 16 -9.27 27.30 5.70
N VAL A 17 -8.60 26.31 5.11
CA VAL A 17 -9.07 25.59 3.91
C VAL A 17 -10.30 24.73 4.26
N VAL A 18 -10.29 24.05 5.41
CA VAL A 18 -11.43 23.24 5.87
C VAL A 18 -12.59 24.13 6.34
N ALA A 19 -12.32 25.31 6.90
CA ALA A 19 -13.35 26.28 7.30
C ALA A 19 -14.07 26.92 6.10
N ALA A 20 -13.35 27.23 5.02
CA ALA A 20 -13.94 27.72 3.77
C ALA A 20 -14.88 26.68 3.14
N VAL A 21 -14.49 25.39 3.18
CA VAL A 21 -15.30 24.28 2.65
C VAL A 21 -16.55 24.03 3.49
N ARG A 22 -16.48 24.13 4.83
CA ARG A 22 -17.66 23.95 5.70
C ARG A 22 -18.69 25.07 5.58
N LYS A 23 -18.28 26.31 5.34
CA LYS A 23 -19.21 27.45 5.22
C LYS A 23 -20.12 27.33 3.98
N ASN A 24 -19.62 26.74 2.90
CA ASN A 24 -20.39 26.54 1.67
C ASN A 24 -21.35 25.34 1.70
N SER A 25 -21.21 24.41 2.64
CA SER A 25 -22.11 23.23 2.72
C SER A 25 -23.38 23.45 3.55
N THR A 26 -23.50 24.54 4.32
CA THR A 26 -24.69 24.79 5.17
C THR A 26 -25.72 25.77 4.60
N GLU A 27 -25.43 26.46 3.49
CA GLU A 27 -26.40 27.40 2.88
C GLU A 27 -27.30 26.75 1.80
N GLY A 28 -27.11 25.47 1.49
CA GLY A 28 -27.88 24.71 0.50
C GLY A 28 -29.17 24.05 1.01
N SER A 29 -29.70 24.43 2.17
CA SER A 29 -30.93 23.83 2.72
C SER A 29 -31.64 24.74 3.71
N ALA A 30 -32.47 25.67 3.20
CA ALA A 30 -33.57 26.23 3.99
C ALA A 30 -34.72 26.66 3.07
N SER A 31 -35.86 26.03 3.36
CA SER A 31 -37.21 26.18 2.82
C SER A 31 -37.72 27.61 2.64
N ALA A 32 -38.56 27.77 1.61
CA ALA A 32 -39.48 28.87 1.40
C ALA A 32 -40.41 29.12 2.62
N GLY A 33 -40.55 30.39 3.01
CA GLY A 33 -41.52 30.90 3.98
C GLY A 33 -41.52 32.45 3.96
N PRO A 34 -42.66 33.13 4.19
CA PRO A 34 -42.99 34.37 3.49
C PRO A 34 -42.52 35.67 4.14
N ALA A 35 -42.43 36.70 3.28
CA ALA A 35 -41.96 38.07 3.48
C ALA A 35 -42.57 38.86 4.66
N PRO A 36 -41.86 39.90 5.15
CA PRO A 36 -42.49 41.06 5.77
C PRO A 36 -42.40 42.33 4.91
N LYS A 37 -43.59 42.89 4.69
CA LYS A 37 -44.02 44.31 4.70
C LYS A 37 -43.03 45.42 4.27
N ARG A 38 -43.44 46.05 3.17
CA ARG A 38 -43.15 47.41 2.69
C ARG A 38 -42.96 48.47 3.80
N GLN A 39 -41.93 49.30 3.65
CA GLN A 39 -41.99 50.73 3.97
C GLN A 39 -41.40 51.56 2.83
N ARG A 40 -42.18 52.58 2.42
CA ARG A 40 -41.87 53.63 1.45
C ARG A 40 -40.83 54.59 2.02
N LEU A 41 -40.00 55.19 1.16
CA LEU A 41 -39.65 56.63 1.07
C LEU A 41 -38.63 56.76 -0.09
N ALA A 42 -39.04 57.23 -1.26
CA ALA A 42 -39.03 58.63 -1.71
C ALA A 42 -37.81 58.93 -2.62
N ALA A 43 -38.10 59.21 -3.90
CA ALA A 43 -37.20 59.88 -4.85
C ALA A 43 -37.21 61.41 -4.54
N PRO A 44 -36.33 62.28 -5.12
CA PRO A 44 -36.26 62.44 -6.57
C PRO A 44 -34.92 62.85 -7.21
N SER A 45 -34.95 62.77 -8.54
CA SER A 45 -34.36 63.68 -9.56
C SER A 45 -32.84 63.70 -9.82
N GLY A 46 -32.52 63.49 -11.11
CA GLY A 46 -31.54 64.32 -11.82
C GLY A 46 -30.54 63.57 -12.71
N GLY A 47 -30.57 63.85 -14.01
CA GLY A 47 -29.34 64.00 -14.79
C GLY A 47 -28.90 62.84 -15.68
N SER A 48 -29.10 63.05 -16.98
CA SER A 48 -28.53 62.36 -18.14
C SER A 48 -27.00 62.15 -18.10
N GLY A 49 -26.54 60.99 -18.60
CA GLY A 49 -25.13 60.77 -18.96
C GLY A 49 -24.88 59.38 -19.51
N SER A 50 -24.85 59.26 -20.84
CA SER A 50 -24.40 58.05 -21.55
C SER A 50 -22.89 57.88 -21.33
N ALA A 51 -22.49 56.78 -20.70
CA ALA A 51 -21.13 56.27 -20.73
C ALA A 51 -21.21 54.74 -20.84
N ALA A 52 -20.79 54.22 -21.99
CA ALA A 52 -20.65 52.79 -22.23
C ALA A 52 -19.69 52.19 -21.20
N HIS A 53 -20.23 51.46 -20.24
CA HIS A 53 -19.45 50.68 -19.29
C HIS A 53 -18.95 49.43 -20.00
N VAL A 54 -17.68 49.43 -20.41
CA VAL A 54 -16.94 48.19 -20.68
C VAL A 54 -16.90 47.45 -19.34
N PRO A 55 -17.49 46.24 -19.22
CA PRO A 55 -17.47 45.55 -17.95
C PRO A 55 -16.01 45.20 -17.62
N ALA A 56 -15.58 45.58 -16.42
CA ALA A 56 -14.31 45.17 -15.86
C ALA A 56 -14.19 43.64 -16.00
N ALA A 57 -13.08 43.17 -16.57
CA ALA A 57 -12.81 41.75 -16.73
C ALA A 57 -13.05 41.04 -15.39
N ALA A 58 -13.86 40.00 -15.42
CA ALA A 58 -14.17 39.21 -14.24
C ALA A 58 -12.85 38.76 -13.58
N PRO A 59 -12.76 38.76 -12.24
CA PRO A 59 -11.60 38.17 -11.57
C PRO A 59 -11.39 36.75 -12.10
N PRO A 60 -10.14 36.35 -12.38
CA PRO A 60 -9.86 35.05 -12.96
C PRO A 60 -10.52 33.98 -12.10
N SER A 61 -11.22 33.08 -12.76
CA SER A 61 -11.85 31.92 -12.15
C SER A 61 -10.82 31.10 -11.38
N ASP A 62 -11.27 30.34 -10.37
CA ASP A 62 -10.36 29.50 -9.58
C ASP A 62 -9.59 28.50 -10.47
N ALA A 63 -10.16 28.12 -11.62
CA ALA A 63 -9.49 27.34 -12.65
C ALA A 63 -8.34 28.09 -13.37
N GLU A 64 -8.50 29.40 -13.61
CA GLU A 64 -7.45 30.25 -14.21
C GLU A 64 -6.33 30.54 -13.20
N ARG A 65 -6.66 30.72 -11.91
CA ARG A 65 -5.67 30.85 -10.84
C ARG A 65 -4.87 29.56 -10.61
N LEU A 66 -5.51 28.41 -10.73
CA LEU A 66 -4.86 27.10 -10.73
C LEU A 66 -3.95 26.91 -11.96
N ALA A 67 -4.38 27.36 -13.14
CA ALA A 67 -3.57 27.31 -14.36
C ALA A 67 -2.32 28.19 -14.26
N ASP A 68 -2.42 29.38 -13.66
CA ASP A 68 -1.30 30.31 -13.46
C ASP A 68 -0.30 29.78 -12.41
N LEU A 69 -0.76 29.16 -11.33
CA LEU A 69 0.10 28.50 -10.34
C LEU A 69 0.80 27.24 -10.89
N CYS A 70 0.19 26.55 -11.86
CA CYS A 70 0.78 25.39 -12.54
C CYS A 70 1.82 25.77 -13.62
N ALA A 71 1.93 27.05 -13.98
CA ALA A 71 2.88 27.54 -14.96
C ALA A 71 4.33 27.50 -14.43
N GLU A 72 4.51 27.67 -13.11
CA GLU A 72 5.81 27.62 -12.45
C GLU A 72 6.32 26.17 -12.32
N ALA A 73 7.57 25.93 -12.72
CA ALA A 73 8.15 24.59 -12.80
C ALA A 73 8.22 23.87 -11.44
N GLU A 74 8.34 24.62 -10.33
CA GLU A 74 8.43 24.10 -8.97
C GLU A 74 7.06 23.65 -8.42
N ASN A 75 5.96 24.28 -8.87
CA ASN A 75 4.59 24.00 -8.40
C ASN A 75 3.87 22.94 -9.24
N ARG A 76 4.37 22.63 -10.44
CA ARG A 76 3.80 21.62 -11.35
C ARG A 76 3.84 20.20 -10.77
N GLN A 77 4.92 19.86 -10.07
CA GLN A 77 5.05 18.54 -9.43
C GLN A 77 4.12 18.42 -8.23
N ALA A 78 4.04 19.46 -7.38
CA ALA A 78 3.13 19.49 -6.24
C ALA A 78 1.65 19.47 -6.66
N ALA A 79 1.28 20.17 -7.74
CA ALA A 79 -0.07 20.16 -8.30
C ALA A 79 -0.44 18.82 -8.96
N ALA A 80 0.50 18.19 -9.66
CA ALA A 80 0.31 16.85 -10.22
C ALA A 80 0.23 15.78 -9.12
N ASP A 81 1.04 15.91 -8.06
CA ASP A 81 1.01 15.02 -6.90
C ASP A 81 -0.26 15.22 -6.09
N ALA A 82 -0.74 16.45 -5.93
CA ALA A 82 -2.04 16.76 -5.33
C ALA A 82 -3.18 16.18 -6.18
N GLY A 83 -3.15 16.30 -7.51
CA GLY A 83 -4.14 15.72 -8.41
C GLY A 83 -4.13 14.18 -8.43
N ALA A 84 -2.95 13.55 -8.36
CA ALA A 84 -2.82 12.09 -8.22
C ALA A 84 -3.29 11.62 -6.84
N LEU A 85 -2.97 12.38 -5.79
CA LEU A 85 -3.48 12.10 -4.46
C LEU A 85 -4.98 12.27 -4.40
N GLU A 86 -5.53 13.34 -4.95
CA GLU A 86 -6.97 13.61 -5.05
C GLU A 86 -7.66 12.57 -5.91
N ALA A 87 -7.05 12.08 -6.99
CA ALA A 87 -7.62 10.98 -7.77
C ALA A 87 -7.69 9.68 -6.97
N ILE A 88 -6.63 9.33 -6.24
CA ILE A 88 -6.60 8.12 -5.41
C ILE A 88 -7.48 8.31 -4.16
N VAL A 89 -7.43 9.48 -3.52
CA VAL A 89 -8.23 9.85 -2.35
C VAL A 89 -9.69 9.99 -2.72
N ALA A 90 -10.07 10.56 -3.86
CA ALA A 90 -11.44 10.57 -4.37
C ALA A 90 -11.90 9.15 -4.71
N ALA A 91 -11.04 8.30 -5.30
CA ALA A 91 -11.36 6.89 -5.48
C ALA A 91 -11.57 6.16 -4.14
N LEU A 92 -10.85 6.54 -3.08
CA LEU A 92 -10.99 5.99 -1.72
C LEU A 92 -12.16 6.61 -0.92
N GLN A 93 -12.44 7.91 -1.10
CA GLN A 93 -13.45 8.70 -0.37
C GLN A 93 -14.84 8.60 -1.01
N ALA A 94 -14.92 8.32 -2.31
CA ALA A 94 -16.20 8.20 -2.99
C ALA A 94 -17.11 7.11 -2.39
N HIS A 95 -16.58 6.09 -1.68
CA HIS A 95 -17.44 5.00 -1.17
C HIS A 95 -16.94 4.33 0.12
N PRO A 96 -17.54 4.64 1.28
CA PRO A 96 -17.38 3.83 2.50
C PRO A 96 -18.02 2.44 2.42
N GLN A 97 -18.76 2.08 1.35
CA GLN A 97 -19.40 0.76 1.22
C GLN A 97 -19.40 0.17 -0.21
N VAL A 98 -18.85 -1.04 -0.27
CA VAL A 98 -18.90 -2.14 -1.25
C VAL A 98 -20.07 -2.12 -2.26
N ALA A 99 -19.83 -1.76 -3.53
CA ALA A 99 -20.50 -2.36 -4.72
C ALA A 99 -20.04 -1.75 -6.07
N VAL A 100 -19.72 -0.45 -6.14
CA VAL A 100 -19.54 0.24 -7.44
C VAL A 100 -18.10 0.15 -7.99
N VAL A 101 -17.10 -0.11 -7.14
CA VAL A 101 -15.69 -0.33 -7.55
C VAL A 101 -15.50 -1.65 -8.31
N GLN A 102 -16.54 -2.50 -8.40
CA GLN A 102 -16.46 -3.80 -9.08
C GLN A 102 -16.61 -3.70 -10.61
N GLN A 103 -17.09 -2.57 -11.16
CA GLN A 103 -17.36 -2.38 -12.60
C GLN A 103 -16.44 -1.29 -13.20
N GLY A 104 -15.19 -1.65 -13.53
CA GLY A 104 -14.49 -1.07 -14.69
C GLY A 104 -13.56 0.16 -14.58
N GLY A 105 -12.93 0.48 -13.43
CA GLY A 105 -11.88 1.53 -13.49
C GLY A 105 -11.03 1.82 -12.25
N GLY A 106 -11.42 1.36 -11.05
CA GLY A 106 -10.68 1.71 -9.83
C GLY A 106 -9.25 1.13 -9.79
N ILE A 107 -9.07 -0.11 -10.25
CA ILE A 107 -7.74 -0.75 -10.31
C ILE A 107 -6.89 -0.07 -11.38
N GLU A 108 -7.49 0.20 -12.53
CA GLU A 108 -6.85 0.79 -13.69
C GLU A 108 -6.40 2.24 -13.40
N LEU A 109 -7.19 3.01 -12.62
CA LEU A 109 -6.81 4.34 -12.15
C LEU A 109 -5.64 4.30 -11.14
N ILE A 110 -5.64 3.35 -10.20
CA ILE A 110 -4.52 3.16 -9.26
C ILE A 110 -3.24 2.86 -10.03
N VAL A 111 -3.33 1.95 -11.01
CA VAL A 111 -2.21 1.56 -11.88
C VAL A 111 -1.70 2.76 -12.66
N ALA A 112 -2.58 3.53 -13.30
CA ALA A 112 -2.20 4.72 -14.07
C ALA A 112 -1.51 5.77 -13.19
N ALA A 113 -2.02 6.03 -11.98
CA ALA A 113 -1.42 6.97 -11.04
C ALA A 113 -0.03 6.52 -10.59
N MET A 114 0.14 5.24 -10.25
CA MET A 114 1.46 4.69 -9.88
C MET A 114 2.44 4.72 -11.05
N GLN A 115 1.99 4.51 -12.29
CA GLN A 115 2.82 4.59 -13.50
C GLN A 115 3.25 6.02 -13.81
N ALA A 116 2.37 7.00 -13.63
CA ALA A 116 2.65 8.40 -13.91
C ALA A 116 3.60 9.02 -12.86
N HIS A 117 3.59 8.52 -11.62
CA HIS A 117 4.38 9.10 -10.50
C HIS A 117 5.30 8.07 -9.82
N PRO A 118 6.21 7.40 -10.54
CA PRO A 118 7.04 6.33 -9.98
C PRO A 118 8.00 6.83 -8.89
N GLN A 119 8.41 8.10 -8.96
CA GLN A 119 9.36 8.71 -8.02
C GLN A 119 8.70 9.39 -6.82
N VAL A 120 7.37 9.34 -6.72
CA VAL A 120 6.64 10.00 -5.62
C VAL A 120 6.24 8.95 -4.60
N ALA A 121 7.04 8.83 -3.53
CA ALA A 121 6.88 7.82 -2.49
C ALA A 121 5.46 7.78 -1.91
N ARG A 122 4.83 8.95 -1.73
CA ARG A 122 3.45 9.06 -1.23
C ARG A 122 2.44 8.43 -2.18
N VAL A 123 2.53 8.71 -3.49
CA VAL A 123 1.65 8.11 -4.51
C VAL A 123 1.84 6.59 -4.56
N GLN A 124 3.10 6.13 -4.55
CA GLN A 124 3.40 4.69 -4.54
C GLN A 124 2.87 4.00 -3.28
N GLY A 125 3.06 4.60 -2.11
CA GLY A 125 2.55 4.06 -0.84
C GLY A 125 1.02 3.97 -0.81
N ILE A 126 0.31 5.01 -1.24
CA ILE A 126 -1.16 5.01 -1.29
C ILE A 126 -1.66 4.03 -2.37
N GLY A 127 -1.00 3.96 -3.53
CA GLY A 127 -1.33 3.00 -4.58
C GLY A 127 -1.21 1.55 -4.09
N CYS A 128 -0.11 1.21 -3.42
CA CYS A 128 0.04 -0.09 -2.78
C CYS A 128 -1.02 -0.34 -1.69
N LEU A 129 -1.37 0.67 -0.89
CA LEU A 129 -2.43 0.53 0.13
C LEU A 129 -3.80 0.27 -0.51
N ALA A 130 -4.11 0.95 -1.59
CA ALA A 130 -5.35 0.71 -2.33
C ALA A 130 -5.37 -0.72 -2.89
N MET A 131 -4.25 -1.22 -3.41
CA MET A 131 -4.12 -2.63 -3.82
C MET A 131 -4.33 -3.61 -2.65
N VAL A 132 -3.79 -3.32 -1.46
CA VAL A 132 -4.03 -4.12 -0.24
C VAL A 132 -5.52 -4.26 0.04
N ASN A 133 -6.26 -3.15 -0.02
CA ASN A 133 -7.70 -3.12 0.24
C ASN A 133 -8.47 -3.89 -0.84
N VAL A 134 -8.16 -3.66 -2.12
CA VAL A 134 -8.82 -4.34 -3.25
C VAL A 134 -8.57 -5.85 -3.19
N CYS A 135 -7.35 -6.27 -2.83
CA CYS A 135 -6.95 -7.67 -2.78
C CYS A 135 -7.19 -8.34 -1.42
N SER A 136 -7.96 -7.71 -0.53
CA SER A 136 -8.35 -8.30 0.75
C SER A 136 -9.48 -9.32 0.59
N GLY A 137 -9.55 -10.27 1.52
CA GLY A 137 -10.57 -11.32 1.57
C GLY A 137 -10.12 -12.67 0.98
N SER A 138 -10.97 -13.67 1.18
CA SER A 138 -10.76 -15.08 0.81
C SER A 138 -11.96 -15.70 0.10
N ASP A 139 -12.95 -14.89 -0.30
CA ASP A 139 -14.09 -15.33 -1.11
C ASP A 139 -13.77 -15.30 -2.61
N ALA A 140 -14.67 -15.85 -3.44
CA ALA A 140 -14.49 -15.88 -4.90
C ALA A 140 -14.33 -14.48 -5.52
N ALA A 141 -15.03 -13.47 -4.98
CA ALA A 141 -14.91 -12.09 -5.46
C ALA A 141 -13.53 -11.51 -5.13
N ALA A 142 -12.95 -11.83 -3.97
CA ALA A 142 -11.60 -11.45 -3.60
C ALA A 142 -10.57 -12.07 -4.53
N PHE A 143 -10.72 -13.35 -4.90
CA PHE A 143 -9.83 -13.99 -5.87
C PHE A 143 -9.93 -13.36 -7.27
N ALA A 144 -11.15 -13.01 -7.72
CA ALA A 144 -11.33 -12.27 -8.96
C ALA A 144 -10.65 -10.89 -8.94
N ARG A 145 -10.73 -10.15 -7.83
CA ARG A 145 -10.04 -8.86 -7.66
C ARG A 145 -8.52 -9.00 -7.67
N LYS A 146 -7.97 -10.03 -7.01
CA LYS A 146 -6.53 -10.33 -7.06
C LYS A 146 -6.06 -10.64 -8.48
N HIS A 147 -6.84 -11.42 -9.24
CA HIS A 147 -6.53 -11.73 -10.63
C HIS A 147 -6.54 -10.48 -11.51
N ARG A 148 -7.60 -9.67 -11.43
CA ARG A 148 -7.68 -8.40 -12.16
C ARG A 148 -6.54 -7.44 -11.84
N THR A 149 -6.16 -7.34 -10.56
CA THR A 149 -5.03 -6.51 -10.13
C THR A 149 -3.73 -6.97 -10.78
N ALA A 150 -3.51 -8.28 -10.88
CA ALA A 150 -2.35 -8.82 -11.57
C ALA A 150 -2.39 -8.58 -13.08
N ASP A 151 -3.56 -8.66 -13.72
CA ASP A 151 -3.72 -8.42 -15.16
C ASP A 151 -3.55 -6.95 -15.54
N ALA A 152 -3.88 -6.03 -14.61
CA ALA A 152 -3.63 -4.61 -14.75
C ALA A 152 -2.16 -4.21 -14.48
N GLY A 153 -1.26 -5.15 -14.18
CA GLY A 153 0.16 -4.87 -13.91
C GLY A 153 0.46 -4.40 -12.47
N GLY A 154 -0.46 -4.63 -11.54
CA GLY A 154 -0.28 -4.21 -10.13
C GLY A 154 0.88 -4.91 -9.41
N ILE A 155 1.25 -6.13 -9.85
CA ILE A 155 2.41 -6.85 -9.30
C ILE A 155 3.70 -6.12 -9.67
N GLU A 156 3.88 -5.84 -10.96
CA GLU A 156 5.05 -5.15 -11.50
C GLU A 156 5.20 -3.76 -10.88
N LEU A 157 4.09 -3.04 -10.66
CA LEU A 157 4.10 -1.75 -9.99
C LEU A 157 4.44 -1.84 -8.50
N ALA A 158 3.92 -2.83 -7.78
CA ALA A 158 4.32 -3.03 -6.39
C ALA A 158 5.83 -3.33 -6.29
N VAL A 159 6.37 -4.12 -7.20
CA VAL A 159 7.82 -4.39 -7.27
C VAL A 159 8.60 -3.12 -7.60
N ALA A 160 8.17 -2.34 -8.60
CA ALA A 160 8.81 -1.09 -8.96
C ALA A 160 8.78 -0.07 -7.79
N ALA A 161 7.68 0.00 -7.04
CA ALA A 161 7.56 0.84 -5.85
C ALA A 161 8.57 0.45 -4.77
N LEU A 162 8.70 -0.85 -4.48
CA LEU A 162 9.70 -1.38 -3.53
C LEU A 162 11.13 -1.02 -3.98
N GLN A 163 11.42 -1.12 -5.27
CA GLN A 163 12.75 -0.83 -5.84
C GLN A 163 13.07 0.66 -5.90
N ALA A 164 12.09 1.51 -6.20
CA ALA A 164 12.28 2.96 -6.33
C ALA A 164 12.41 3.67 -4.97
N HIS A 165 11.78 3.12 -3.92
CA HIS A 165 11.72 3.75 -2.59
C HIS A 165 12.33 2.90 -1.47
N PRO A 166 13.57 2.40 -1.61
CA PRO A 166 14.16 1.44 -0.68
C PRO A 166 14.32 1.99 0.74
N GLN A 167 14.45 3.31 0.88
CA GLN A 167 14.65 3.98 2.18
C GLN A 167 13.34 4.40 2.86
N VAL A 168 12.19 4.27 2.19
CA VAL A 168 10.89 4.69 2.75
C VAL A 168 10.18 3.48 3.35
N ALA A 169 10.35 3.29 4.66
CA ALA A 169 9.81 2.12 5.39
C ALA A 169 8.32 1.87 5.13
N GLY A 170 7.49 2.92 5.09
CA GLY A 170 6.06 2.78 4.81
C GLY A 170 5.75 2.25 3.40
N VAL A 171 6.55 2.60 2.38
CA VAL A 171 6.40 2.03 1.03
C VAL A 171 6.84 0.56 1.03
N GLN A 172 7.92 0.24 1.74
CA GLN A 172 8.42 -1.13 1.88
C GLN A 172 7.39 -2.04 2.56
N GLU A 173 6.81 -1.60 3.67
CA GLU A 173 5.78 -2.31 4.41
C GLU A 173 4.55 -2.58 3.55
N ILE A 174 3.96 -1.52 3.01
CA ILE A 174 2.69 -1.61 2.28
C ILE A 174 2.88 -2.29 0.93
N GLY A 175 4.01 -2.09 0.26
CA GLY A 175 4.37 -2.82 -0.95
C GLY A 175 4.51 -4.32 -0.71
N CYS A 176 5.18 -4.74 0.38
CA CYS A 176 5.24 -6.14 0.77
C CYS A 176 3.85 -6.71 1.08
N LEU A 177 3.01 -5.97 1.82
CA LEU A 177 1.65 -6.40 2.11
C LEU A 177 0.80 -6.54 0.84
N ALA A 178 0.92 -5.60 -0.11
CA ALA A 178 0.25 -5.67 -1.40
C ALA A 178 0.66 -6.93 -2.17
N MET A 179 1.97 -7.20 -2.28
CA MET A 179 2.51 -8.42 -2.88
C MET A 179 1.97 -9.68 -2.20
N GLY A 180 1.95 -9.70 -0.87
CA GLY A 180 1.39 -10.80 -0.10
C GLY A 180 -0.10 -11.05 -0.39
N ASN A 181 -0.90 -9.99 -0.47
CA ASN A 181 -2.34 -10.09 -0.74
C ASN A 181 -2.63 -10.50 -2.19
N VAL A 182 -1.95 -9.88 -3.16
CA VAL A 182 -2.09 -10.20 -4.58
C VAL A 182 -1.59 -11.60 -4.88
N CYS A 183 -0.60 -12.15 -4.16
CA CYS A 183 -0.14 -13.52 -4.38
C CYS A 183 -0.90 -14.57 -3.57
N ALA A 184 -1.87 -14.21 -2.72
CA ALA A 184 -2.58 -15.17 -1.88
C ALA A 184 -3.52 -16.11 -2.66
N GLY A 185 -3.66 -17.35 -2.19
CA GLY A 185 -4.45 -18.41 -2.81
C GLY A 185 -3.60 -19.62 -3.22
N THR A 186 -4.29 -20.70 -3.56
CA THR A 186 -3.71 -21.99 -3.97
C THR A 186 -4.29 -22.53 -5.28
N ASP A 187 -5.23 -21.81 -5.90
CA ASP A 187 -5.76 -22.14 -7.23
C ASP A 187 -4.74 -21.86 -8.34
N ALA A 188 -5.04 -22.32 -9.57
CA ALA A 188 -4.15 -22.14 -10.73
C ALA A 188 -3.85 -20.66 -11.02
N ALA A 189 -4.83 -19.76 -10.85
CA ALA A 189 -4.62 -18.33 -11.04
C ALA A 189 -3.70 -17.73 -9.96
N ALA A 190 -3.73 -18.26 -8.73
CA ALA A 190 -2.81 -17.90 -7.67
C ALA A 190 -1.38 -18.35 -8.00
N LEU A 191 -1.21 -19.57 -8.52
CA LEU A 191 0.10 -20.06 -8.95
C LEU A 191 0.67 -19.20 -10.09
N ALA A 192 -0.16 -18.80 -11.05
CA ALA A 192 0.23 -17.86 -12.11
C ALA A 192 0.64 -16.49 -11.55
N ARG A 193 -0.12 -15.92 -10.60
CA ARG A 193 0.23 -14.66 -9.92
C ARG A 193 1.56 -14.75 -9.17
N LYS A 194 1.80 -15.83 -8.43
CA LYS A 194 3.09 -16.07 -7.75
C LYS A 194 4.25 -16.17 -8.73
N GLN A 195 4.03 -16.79 -9.89
CA GLN A 195 5.05 -16.88 -10.93
C GLN A 195 5.32 -15.51 -11.56
N ARG A 196 4.28 -14.75 -11.91
CA ARG A 196 4.41 -13.36 -12.39
C ARG A 196 5.19 -12.48 -11.41
N ALA A 197 4.93 -12.62 -10.11
CA ALA A 197 5.70 -11.93 -9.06
C ALA A 197 7.18 -12.29 -9.06
N ALA A 198 7.52 -13.57 -9.27
CA ALA A 198 8.92 -13.97 -9.38
C ALA A 198 9.56 -13.44 -10.68
N ASP A 199 8.86 -13.53 -11.81
CA ASP A 199 9.35 -13.05 -13.11
C ASP A 199 9.59 -11.53 -13.11
N ALA A 200 8.76 -10.77 -12.39
CA ALA A 200 8.92 -9.34 -12.18
C ALA A 200 10.06 -8.96 -11.21
N GLY A 201 10.75 -9.93 -10.59
CA GLY A 201 11.81 -9.65 -9.60
C GLY A 201 11.30 -9.35 -8.19
N GLY A 202 10.06 -9.74 -7.88
CA GLY A 202 9.44 -9.48 -6.59
C GLY A 202 10.11 -10.22 -5.43
N ILE A 203 10.75 -11.37 -5.68
CA ILE A 203 11.51 -12.08 -4.65
C ILE A 203 12.68 -11.23 -4.18
N GLU A 204 13.50 -10.73 -5.11
CA GLU A 204 14.65 -9.88 -4.80
C GLU A 204 14.21 -8.57 -4.14
N ALA A 205 13.11 -7.97 -4.61
CA ALA A 205 12.57 -6.74 -4.02
C ALA A 205 12.10 -6.94 -2.56
N ILE A 206 11.41 -8.05 -2.26
CA ILE A 206 10.99 -8.38 -0.88
C ILE A 206 12.22 -8.61 0.01
N VAL A 207 13.22 -9.35 -0.47
CA VAL A 207 14.44 -9.59 0.31
C VAL A 207 15.20 -8.30 0.56
N ALA A 208 15.33 -7.42 -0.44
CA ALA A 208 15.95 -6.11 -0.29
C ALA A 208 15.18 -5.21 0.71
N ALA A 209 13.85 -5.26 0.72
CA ALA A 209 13.02 -4.54 1.69
C ALA A 209 13.33 -4.97 3.14
N LEU A 210 13.42 -6.29 3.35
CA LEU A 210 13.77 -6.88 4.66
C LEU A 210 15.20 -6.49 5.09
N GLN A 211 16.14 -6.43 4.15
CA GLN A 211 17.53 -6.03 4.43
C GLN A 211 17.67 -4.54 4.74
N ALA A 212 16.90 -3.68 4.06
CA ALA A 212 16.96 -2.24 4.23
C ALA A 212 16.33 -1.77 5.56
N HIS A 213 15.35 -2.51 6.09
CA HIS A 213 14.60 -2.12 7.30
C HIS A 213 14.62 -3.19 8.39
N PRO A 214 15.79 -3.63 8.87
CA PRO A 214 15.89 -4.74 9.83
C PRO A 214 15.24 -4.42 11.18
N GLN A 215 15.13 -3.14 11.55
CA GLN A 215 14.59 -2.69 12.82
C GLN A 215 13.10 -2.29 12.76
N VAL A 216 12.46 -2.38 11.58
CA VAL A 216 11.04 -2.04 11.42
C VAL A 216 10.21 -3.32 11.41
N ALA A 217 9.61 -3.65 12.55
CA ALA A 217 8.90 -4.91 12.75
C ALA A 217 7.79 -5.16 11.71
N ASP A 218 7.05 -4.12 11.32
CA ASP A 218 6.00 -4.24 10.30
C ASP A 218 6.57 -4.62 8.94
N VAL A 219 7.68 -3.99 8.49
CA VAL A 219 8.36 -4.38 7.24
C VAL A 219 8.81 -5.84 7.33
N GLN A 220 9.40 -6.24 8.45
CA GLN A 220 9.84 -7.63 8.67
C GLN A 220 8.68 -8.62 8.57
N GLN A 221 7.57 -8.34 9.26
CA GLN A 221 6.39 -9.19 9.24
C GLN A 221 5.80 -9.28 7.83
N ARG A 222 5.50 -8.13 7.21
CA ARG A 222 4.83 -8.09 5.89
C ARG A 222 5.71 -8.68 4.81
N GLY A 223 7.01 -8.43 4.84
CA GLY A 223 7.97 -9.01 3.90
C GLY A 223 8.08 -10.53 4.06
N CYS A 224 8.17 -11.05 5.28
CA CYS A 224 8.16 -12.50 5.51
C CYS A 224 6.87 -13.16 5.00
N ARG A 225 5.71 -12.55 5.27
CA ARG A 225 4.42 -13.05 4.77
C ARG A 225 4.35 -13.02 3.24
N ALA A 226 4.84 -11.96 2.60
CA ALA A 226 4.89 -11.86 1.15
C ALA A 226 5.78 -12.94 0.54
N MET A 227 6.97 -13.15 1.12
CA MET A 227 7.91 -14.19 0.73
C MET A 227 7.29 -15.59 0.84
N ALA A 228 6.62 -15.89 1.96
CA ALA A 228 5.89 -17.15 2.14
C ALA A 228 4.84 -17.36 1.04
N ASN A 229 4.01 -16.34 0.78
CA ASN A 229 2.96 -16.42 -0.22
C ASN A 229 3.48 -16.61 -1.64
N VAL A 230 4.57 -15.93 -2.03
CA VAL A 230 5.21 -16.10 -3.35
C VAL A 230 5.82 -17.49 -3.48
N CYS A 231 6.44 -18.02 -2.41
CA CYS A 231 7.08 -19.33 -2.42
C CYS A 231 6.10 -20.52 -2.29
N LEU A 232 4.83 -20.27 -1.94
CA LEU A 232 3.84 -21.32 -1.74
C LEU A 232 3.58 -22.11 -3.03
N GLY A 233 3.48 -23.43 -2.89
CA GLY A 233 3.25 -24.39 -3.99
C GLY A 233 4.17 -25.60 -3.91
N THR A 234 3.83 -26.64 -4.67
CA THR A 234 4.54 -27.94 -4.72
C THR A 234 4.85 -28.38 -6.15
N ASP A 235 4.67 -27.49 -7.14
CA ASP A 235 5.04 -27.73 -8.53
C ASP A 235 6.51 -27.31 -8.80
N ALA A 236 7.01 -27.63 -10.00
CA ALA A 236 8.36 -27.29 -10.40
C ALA A 236 8.63 -25.77 -10.34
N ALA A 237 7.64 -24.96 -10.69
CA ALA A 237 7.73 -23.50 -10.63
C ALA A 237 7.89 -23.00 -9.19
N ALA A 238 7.15 -23.56 -8.23
CA ALA A 238 7.30 -23.25 -6.81
C ALA A 238 8.68 -23.65 -6.29
N PHE A 239 9.21 -24.81 -6.69
CA PHE A 239 10.58 -25.19 -6.30
C PHE A 239 11.64 -24.23 -6.87
N ALA A 240 11.47 -23.77 -8.12
CA ALA A 240 12.32 -22.74 -8.70
C ALA A 240 12.24 -21.42 -7.92
N ARG A 241 11.03 -20.97 -7.54
CA ARG A 241 10.85 -19.77 -6.71
C ARG A 241 11.52 -19.93 -5.34
N LYS A 242 11.37 -21.07 -4.67
CA LYS A 242 12.04 -21.32 -3.38
C LYS A 242 13.57 -21.32 -3.51
N GLN A 243 14.11 -21.90 -4.58
CA GLN A 243 15.54 -21.85 -4.88
C GLN A 243 16.03 -20.42 -5.14
N ARG A 244 15.26 -19.64 -5.89
CA ARG A 244 15.55 -18.22 -6.15
C ARG A 244 15.53 -17.40 -4.86
N THR A 245 14.54 -17.61 -4.00
CA THR A 245 14.47 -16.98 -2.67
C THR A 245 15.69 -17.33 -1.81
N ALA A 246 16.11 -18.60 -1.78
CA ALA A 246 17.34 -18.97 -1.09
C ALA A 246 18.57 -18.29 -1.74
N GLY A 247 18.66 -18.28 -3.07
CA GLY A 247 19.73 -17.61 -3.81
C GLY A 247 19.84 -16.11 -3.50
N ALA A 248 18.71 -15.43 -3.32
CA ALA A 248 18.64 -14.01 -2.96
C ALA A 248 18.98 -13.73 -1.49
N GLY A 249 19.12 -14.75 -0.63
CA GLY A 249 19.37 -14.59 0.80
C GLY A 249 18.11 -14.54 1.67
N GLY A 250 16.97 -15.01 1.16
CA GLY A 250 15.67 -15.03 1.85
C GLY A 250 15.68 -15.81 3.18
N ILE A 251 16.53 -16.84 3.30
CA ILE A 251 16.68 -17.62 4.52
C ILE A 251 17.36 -16.78 5.61
N GLU A 252 18.46 -16.11 5.27
CA GLU A 252 19.24 -15.27 6.17
C GLU A 252 18.42 -14.11 6.72
N VAL A 253 17.68 -13.42 5.85
CA VAL A 253 16.85 -12.28 6.28
C VAL A 253 15.71 -12.71 7.18
N ALA A 254 15.08 -13.87 6.92
CA ALA A 254 14.03 -14.38 7.79
C ALA A 254 14.57 -14.79 9.17
N VAL A 255 15.73 -15.46 9.24
CA VAL A 255 16.38 -15.76 10.53
C VAL A 255 16.78 -14.48 11.26
N ALA A 256 17.32 -13.48 10.56
CA ALA A 256 17.64 -12.19 11.15
C ALA A 256 16.40 -11.47 11.70
N ALA A 257 15.27 -11.52 10.98
CA ALA A 257 13.99 -10.97 11.42
C ALA A 257 13.52 -11.60 12.75
N LEU A 258 13.56 -12.93 12.85
CA LEU A 258 13.21 -13.65 14.08
C LEU A 258 14.07 -13.23 15.26
N ARG A 259 15.38 -13.02 15.04
CA ARG A 259 16.32 -12.60 16.08
C ARG A 259 16.17 -11.14 16.47
N ALA A 260 15.89 -10.26 15.52
CA ALA A 260 15.77 -8.82 15.75
C ALA A 260 14.47 -8.45 16.48
N HIS A 261 13.40 -9.24 16.29
CA HIS A 261 12.06 -8.93 16.82
C HIS A 261 11.49 -10.05 17.72
N PRO A 262 12.19 -10.49 18.77
CA PRO A 262 11.83 -11.68 19.54
C PRO A 262 10.50 -11.55 20.29
N GLN A 263 10.04 -10.32 20.54
CA GLN A 263 8.78 -10.02 21.24
C GLN A 263 7.63 -9.68 20.27
N HIS A 264 7.86 -9.67 18.96
CA HIS A 264 6.82 -9.35 17.99
C HIS A 264 6.22 -10.61 17.40
N ALA A 265 5.09 -11.05 17.97
CA ALA A 265 4.44 -12.32 17.59
C ALA A 265 4.19 -12.44 16.08
N GLY A 266 3.78 -11.36 15.41
CA GLY A 266 3.57 -11.34 13.96
C GLY A 266 4.83 -11.64 13.14
N VAL A 267 5.99 -11.12 13.55
CA VAL A 267 7.28 -11.39 12.89
C VAL A 267 7.69 -12.83 13.15
N GLN A 268 7.49 -13.32 14.37
CA GLN A 268 7.79 -14.70 14.73
C GLN A 268 6.96 -15.70 13.92
N GLN A 269 5.65 -15.47 13.82
CA GLN A 269 4.73 -16.30 13.05
C GLN A 269 5.08 -16.29 11.55
N ASP A 270 5.15 -15.10 10.95
CA ASP A 270 5.30 -14.97 9.50
C ASP A 270 6.73 -15.32 9.06
N GLY A 271 7.74 -15.04 9.89
CA GLY A 271 9.13 -15.45 9.68
C GLY A 271 9.32 -16.97 9.74
N CYS A 272 8.72 -17.65 10.73
CA CYS A 272 8.73 -19.12 10.78
C CYS A 272 8.02 -19.74 9.58
N GLY A 273 6.87 -19.17 9.19
CA GLY A 273 6.12 -19.60 8.01
C GLY A 273 6.94 -19.44 6.72
N ALA A 274 7.60 -18.30 6.54
CA ALA A 274 8.45 -18.05 5.38
C ALA A 274 9.63 -19.01 5.30
N LEU A 275 10.32 -19.26 6.43
CA LEU A 275 11.40 -20.27 6.49
C LEU A 275 10.89 -21.67 6.16
N PHE A 276 9.72 -22.06 6.68
CA PHE A 276 9.11 -23.34 6.35
C PHE A 276 8.86 -23.45 4.85
N ASP A 277 8.16 -22.48 4.26
CA ASP A 277 7.81 -22.51 2.84
C ASP A 277 9.03 -22.47 1.94
N VAL A 278 10.06 -21.68 2.29
CA VAL A 278 11.31 -21.62 1.55
C VAL A 278 12.10 -22.91 1.71
N CYS A 279 12.09 -23.60 2.84
CA CYS A 279 12.85 -24.85 3.04
C CYS A 279 12.08 -26.11 2.61
N TYR A 280 10.77 -26.01 2.46
CA TYR A 280 9.92 -27.13 2.08
C TYR A 280 10.19 -27.56 0.64
N GLY A 281 10.22 -28.87 0.40
CA GLY A 281 10.34 -29.40 -0.94
C GLY A 281 10.42 -30.92 -0.96
N SER A 282 9.63 -31.50 -1.85
CA SER A 282 9.73 -32.89 -2.31
C SER A 282 10.29 -32.93 -3.74
N ASP A 283 11.18 -31.98 -4.07
CA ASP A 283 11.74 -31.85 -5.42
C ASP A 283 12.46 -33.13 -5.88
N VAL A 284 12.44 -33.36 -7.20
CA VAL A 284 13.01 -34.56 -7.81
C VAL A 284 14.51 -34.59 -7.50
N GLY A 285 14.93 -35.53 -6.64
CA GLY A 285 16.31 -35.70 -6.20
C GLY A 285 16.62 -35.21 -4.78
N HIS A 286 15.70 -34.51 -4.08
CA HIS A 286 15.86 -34.00 -2.70
C HIS A 286 17.07 -33.08 -2.42
N VAL A 287 18.00 -32.89 -3.38
CA VAL A 287 19.27 -32.20 -3.15
C VAL A 287 19.06 -30.71 -2.89
N ALA A 288 18.22 -30.05 -3.69
CA ALA A 288 17.95 -28.62 -3.55
C ALA A 288 17.20 -28.30 -2.25
N ALA A 289 16.13 -29.05 -1.92
CA ALA A 289 15.45 -28.92 -0.65
C ALA A 289 16.37 -29.20 0.56
N ARG A 290 17.22 -30.24 0.47
CA ARG A 290 18.22 -30.54 1.51
C ARG A 290 19.24 -29.42 1.66
N ALA A 291 19.73 -28.83 0.57
CA ALA A 291 20.66 -27.71 0.60
C ALA A 291 20.04 -26.47 1.26
N ARG A 292 18.76 -26.16 0.97
CA ARG A 292 18.01 -25.09 1.64
C ARG A 292 17.87 -25.32 3.14
N ARG A 293 17.49 -26.54 3.56
CA ARG A 293 17.43 -26.91 4.98
C ARG A 293 18.80 -26.80 5.65
N GLN A 294 19.85 -27.33 5.03
CA GLN A 294 21.22 -27.22 5.55
C GLN A 294 21.65 -25.76 5.72
N ARG A 295 21.32 -24.91 4.75
CA ARG A 295 21.59 -23.47 4.82
C ARG A 295 20.83 -22.80 5.96
N ALA A 296 19.55 -23.14 6.17
CA ALA A 296 18.77 -22.65 7.29
C ALA A 296 19.36 -23.09 8.65
N VAL A 297 19.82 -24.34 8.76
CA VAL A 297 20.52 -24.84 9.95
C VAL A 297 21.80 -24.06 10.21
N ILE A 298 22.67 -23.90 9.20
CA ILE A 298 23.94 -23.16 9.33
C ILE A 298 23.70 -21.69 9.72
N THR A 299 22.64 -21.08 9.22
CA THR A 299 22.25 -19.71 9.55
C THR A 299 21.74 -19.57 11.00
N GLY A 300 21.40 -20.70 11.62
CA GLY A 300 20.87 -20.82 12.98
C GLY A 300 19.37 -20.57 13.09
N ALA A 301 18.61 -21.07 12.10
CA ALA A 301 17.16 -21.15 12.16
C ALA A 301 16.64 -22.01 13.33
N PRO A 302 17.27 -23.15 13.72
CA PRO A 302 16.83 -23.95 14.86
C PRO A 302 16.80 -23.17 16.18
N GLU A 303 17.83 -22.36 16.45
CA GLU A 303 17.91 -21.54 17.66
C GLU A 303 16.91 -20.38 17.59
N ALA A 304 16.76 -19.76 16.42
CA ALA A 304 15.80 -18.68 16.22
C ALA A 304 14.35 -19.15 16.43
N VAL A 305 13.97 -20.32 15.90
CA VAL A 305 12.61 -20.87 16.08
C VAL A 305 12.37 -21.35 17.52
N ALA A 306 13.40 -21.87 18.19
CA ALA A 306 13.30 -22.19 19.61
C ALA A 306 13.07 -20.92 20.46
N GLY A 307 13.82 -19.86 20.20
CA GLY A 307 13.63 -18.56 20.84
C GLY A 307 12.24 -17.97 20.58
N ALA A 308 11.76 -18.04 19.33
CA ALA A 308 10.42 -17.61 18.93
C ALA A 308 9.32 -18.27 19.77
N MET A 309 9.38 -19.60 19.89
CA MET A 309 8.40 -20.39 20.63
C MET A 309 8.52 -20.17 22.15
N GLN A 310 9.73 -19.92 22.67
CA GLN A 310 9.93 -19.60 24.09
C GLN A 310 9.42 -18.21 24.46
N ALA A 311 9.61 -17.21 23.59
CA ALA A 311 9.14 -15.85 23.81
C ALA A 311 7.61 -15.73 23.72
N HIS A 312 6.95 -16.61 22.96
CA HIS A 312 5.50 -16.58 22.73
C HIS A 312 4.79 -17.91 23.10
N PRO A 313 4.84 -18.37 24.36
CA PRO A 313 4.29 -19.66 24.76
C PRO A 313 2.76 -19.75 24.60
N GLY A 314 2.06 -18.62 24.72
CA GLY A 314 0.60 -18.53 24.58
C GLY A 314 0.10 -18.24 23.16
N ASP A 315 0.97 -17.92 22.21
CA ASP A 315 0.56 -17.61 20.84
C ASP A 315 0.47 -18.88 20.01
N ALA A 316 -0.76 -19.36 19.80
CA ALA A 316 -1.00 -20.61 19.07
C ALA A 316 -0.47 -20.58 17.63
N ALA A 317 -0.41 -19.43 16.98
CA ALA A 317 0.07 -19.34 15.60
C ALA A 317 1.59 -19.41 15.53
N VAL A 318 2.30 -18.72 16.44
CA VAL A 318 3.76 -18.85 16.59
C VAL A 318 4.14 -20.28 16.95
N GLN A 319 3.45 -20.91 17.91
CA GLN A 319 3.73 -22.30 18.29
C GLN A 319 3.54 -23.27 17.11
N ARG A 320 2.44 -23.15 16.36
CA ARG A 320 2.18 -24.02 15.20
C ARG A 320 3.22 -23.84 14.10
N GLN A 321 3.52 -22.61 13.69
CA GLN A 321 4.50 -22.39 12.62
C GLN A 321 5.91 -22.75 13.07
N GLY A 322 6.27 -22.43 14.31
CA GLY A 322 7.55 -22.79 14.88
C GLY A 322 7.75 -24.30 14.95
N GLN A 323 6.74 -25.05 15.40
CA GLN A 323 6.84 -26.51 15.45
C GLN A 323 6.96 -27.14 14.05
N ARG A 324 6.15 -26.68 13.08
CA ARG A 324 6.26 -27.14 11.68
C ARG A 324 7.65 -26.93 11.11
N LEU A 325 8.26 -25.76 11.36
CA LEU A 325 9.61 -25.47 10.92
C LEU A 325 10.65 -26.34 11.64
N ARG A 326 10.50 -26.53 12.95
CA ARG A 326 11.39 -27.41 13.73
C ARG A 326 11.37 -28.84 13.20
N ASP A 327 10.18 -29.40 12.95
CA ASP A 327 10.02 -30.75 12.41
C ASP A 327 10.61 -30.88 11.01
N LEU A 328 10.54 -29.82 10.20
CA LEU A 328 11.13 -29.80 8.86
C LEU A 328 12.66 -29.75 8.88
N LEU A 329 13.27 -29.12 9.90
CA LEU A 329 14.71 -28.92 10.00
C LEU A 329 15.44 -30.01 10.81
N ALA A 330 14.70 -30.87 11.51
CA ALA A 330 15.23 -32.05 12.20
C ALA A 330 15.74 -33.12 11.21
#